data_AF-A0A957NVS9-F1
#
_entry.id   AF-A0A957NVS9-F1
#
_cell.length_a   1.000
_cell.length_b   1.000
_cell.length_c   1.000
_cell.angle_alpha   90.00
_cell.angle_beta   90.00
_cell.angle_gamma   90.00
#
_symmetry.space_group_name_H-M   'P 1'
#
loop_
_entity.id
_entity.type
_entity.pdbx_description
1 polymer ?
#
loop_
_entity_poly.entity_id
_entity_poly.type
_entity_poly.pdbx_seq_one_letter_code
_entity_poly.pdbx_strand_id
1 'polypeptide(L)'
;MRKINWLTGALILTMPISLIFFLGSQMAYGQVQRRYETYAAVPQISSVAALQAQPVGETVLLRGAIAPSATSTDSASASAGPLLIYQERPRDGREVRYLEEFPLVLPPFTLHLSDGDVNIQPSAENAAAISHELHSTAIDDREFTGFQVGDVVTVQGKWQLADGQAIPQLVEVTGVSGTDEAAL
;
A
#
# COMPACT_ATOMS: atom_id res chain seq x y z
N MET A 1 56.51 35.04 -15.85
CA MET A 1 55.80 33.75 -15.77
C MET A 1 54.61 33.88 -14.81
N ARG A 2 53.40 34.13 -15.33
CA ARG A 2 52.17 34.22 -14.53
C ARG A 2 51.58 32.81 -14.39
N LYS A 3 51.69 32.21 -13.20
CA LYS A 3 50.95 31.00 -12.83
C LYS A 3 49.49 31.42 -12.61
N ILE A 4 48.70 31.38 -13.68
CA ILE A 4 47.25 31.60 -13.60
C ILE A 4 46.65 30.41 -12.86
N ASN A 5 46.34 30.66 -11.59
CA ASN A 5 45.29 30.12 -10.73
C ASN A 5 44.22 29.20 -11.40
N TRP A 6 44.64 28.05 -11.92
CA TRP A 6 43.77 27.01 -12.49
C TRP A 6 42.76 26.50 -11.45
N LEU A 7 43.18 26.45 -10.18
CA LEU A 7 42.36 26.08 -9.03
C LEU A 7 41.16 27.03 -8.82
N THR A 8 41.33 28.33 -9.06
CA THR A 8 40.25 29.31 -8.88
C THR A 8 39.24 29.25 -10.03
N GLY A 9 39.69 28.94 -11.24
CA GLY A 9 38.80 28.71 -12.40
C GLY A 9 37.94 27.46 -12.24
N ALA A 10 38.52 26.35 -11.75
CA ALA A 10 37.79 25.13 -11.47
C ALA A 10 36.74 25.32 -10.35
N LEU A 11 37.04 26.15 -9.35
CA LEU A 11 36.14 26.41 -8.21
C LEU A 11 34.94 27.28 -8.61
N ILE A 12 35.14 28.27 -9.49
CA ILE A 12 34.06 29.11 -10.04
C ILE A 12 33.11 28.28 -10.92
N LEU A 13 33.63 27.30 -11.66
CA LEU A 13 32.81 26.50 -12.57
C LEU A 13 32.02 25.39 -11.85
N THR A 14 32.55 24.86 -10.75
CA THR A 14 31.93 23.73 -10.01
C THR A 14 30.97 24.19 -8.90
N MET A 15 31.18 25.35 -8.28
CA MET A 15 30.25 25.93 -7.28
C MET A 15 28.78 25.98 -7.71
N PRO A 16 28.42 26.48 -8.92
CA PRO A 16 27.01 26.57 -9.30
C PRO A 16 26.36 25.18 -9.47
N ILE A 17 27.12 24.18 -9.93
CA ILE A 17 26.62 22.80 -10.07
C ILE A 17 26.35 22.21 -8.69
N SER A 18 27.31 22.31 -7.76
CA SER A 18 27.14 21.82 -6.38
C SER A 18 25.99 22.52 -5.66
N LEU A 19 25.79 23.82 -5.90
CA LEU A 19 24.68 24.58 -5.32
C LEU A 19 23.32 24.07 -5.83
N ILE A 20 23.20 23.78 -7.13
CA ILE A 20 21.96 23.23 -7.72
C ILE A 20 21.65 21.84 -7.13
N PHE A 21 22.64 20.96 -7.02
CA PHE A 21 22.46 19.65 -6.39
C PHE A 21 22.07 19.77 -4.92
N PHE A 22 22.71 20.67 -4.17
CA PHE A 22 22.37 20.90 -2.77
C PHE A 22 20.95 21.44 -2.60
N LEU A 23 20.55 22.44 -3.38
CA LEU A 23 19.20 23.01 -3.33
C LEU A 23 18.13 21.99 -3.74
N GLY A 24 18.39 21.22 -4.80
CA GLY A 24 17.52 20.13 -5.24
C GLY A 24 17.38 19.04 -4.19
N SER A 25 18.48 18.66 -3.52
CA SER A 25 18.45 17.68 -2.44
C SER A 25 17.64 18.15 -1.23
N GLN A 26 17.73 19.43 -0.85
CA GLN A 26 16.92 19.97 0.25
C GLN A 26 15.43 20.07 -0.09
N MET A 27 15.08 20.44 -1.33
CA MET A 27 13.68 20.44 -1.76
C MET A 27 13.10 19.02 -1.82
N ALA A 28 13.86 18.05 -2.34
CA ALA A 28 13.47 16.65 -2.33
C ALA A 28 13.29 16.13 -0.90
N TYR A 29 14.24 16.44 -0.01
CA TYR A 29 14.17 16.07 1.41
C TYR A 29 12.93 16.67 2.10
N GLY A 30 12.64 17.95 1.88
CA GLY A 30 11.45 18.61 2.44
C GLY A 30 10.12 18.03 1.92
N GLN A 31 10.06 17.60 0.66
CA GLN A 31 8.89 16.92 0.11
C GLN A 31 8.69 15.52 0.71
N VAL A 32 9.77 14.77 0.88
CA VAL A 32 9.74 13.46 1.54
C VAL A 32 9.34 13.60 3.01
N GLN A 33 9.90 14.57 3.73
CA GLN A 33 9.59 14.80 5.14
C GLN A 33 8.12 15.22 5.37
N ARG A 34 7.56 16.13 4.56
CA ARG A 34 6.14 16.48 4.65
C ARG A 34 5.20 15.31 4.34
N ARG A 35 5.57 14.47 3.37
CA ARG A 35 4.81 13.24 3.09
C ARG A 35 4.88 12.32 4.30
N TYR A 36 6.05 12.11 4.88
CA TYR A 36 6.24 11.29 6.08
C TYR A 36 5.43 11.80 7.28
N GLU A 37 5.45 13.10 7.55
CA GLU A 37 4.63 13.73 8.61
C GLU A 37 3.13 13.56 8.37
N THR A 38 2.68 13.58 7.10
CA THR A 38 1.28 13.36 6.74
C THR A 38 0.87 11.90 6.92
N TYR A 39 1.77 10.94 6.65
CA TYR A 39 1.51 9.51 6.84
C TYR A 39 1.60 9.09 8.31
N ALA A 40 2.55 9.62 9.07
CA ALA A 40 2.72 9.34 10.50
C ALA A 40 1.55 9.86 11.38
N ALA A 41 0.72 10.74 10.84
CA ALA A 41 -0.44 11.30 11.53
C ALA A 41 -1.73 10.48 11.35
N VAL A 42 -1.73 9.44 10.50
CA VAL A 42 -2.93 8.63 10.26
C VAL A 42 -3.13 7.67 11.44
N PRO A 43 -4.28 7.70 12.14
CA PRO A 43 -4.50 6.86 13.30
C PRO A 43 -4.61 5.38 12.89
N GLN A 44 -3.81 4.52 13.54
CA GLN A 44 -3.92 3.08 13.42
C GLN A 44 -4.94 2.54 14.44
N ILE A 45 -5.92 1.79 13.94
CA ILE A 45 -7.09 1.33 14.69
C ILE A 45 -7.23 -0.19 14.53
N SER A 46 -7.54 -0.88 15.62
CA SER A 46 -7.70 -2.35 15.67
C SER A 46 -9.00 -2.82 16.34
N SER A 47 -9.91 -1.89 16.61
CA SER A 47 -11.25 -2.16 17.14
C SER A 47 -12.30 -1.29 16.46
N VAL A 48 -13.50 -1.85 16.31
CA VAL A 48 -14.69 -1.17 15.81
C VAL A 48 -15.08 -0.04 16.75
N ALA A 49 -14.99 -0.23 18.06
CA ALA A 49 -15.28 0.83 19.03
C ALA A 49 -14.37 2.06 18.83
N ALA A 50 -13.07 1.85 18.61
CA ALA A 50 -12.13 2.94 18.33
C ALA A 50 -12.36 3.56 16.95
N LEU A 51 -12.79 2.77 15.96
CA LEU A 51 -13.15 3.27 14.63
C LEU A 51 -14.41 4.16 14.69
N GLN A 52 -15.43 3.74 15.43
CA GLN A 52 -16.68 4.49 15.61
C GLN A 52 -16.48 5.79 16.42
N ALA A 53 -15.41 5.89 17.20
CA ALA A 53 -15.02 7.14 17.86
C ALA A 53 -14.44 8.17 16.88
N GLN A 54 -14.06 7.76 15.66
CA GLN A 54 -13.54 8.68 14.64
C GLN A 54 -14.66 9.39 13.86
N PRO A 55 -14.45 10.66 13.47
CA PRO A 55 -15.28 11.35 12.50
C PRO A 55 -15.44 10.59 11.19
N VAL A 56 -16.68 10.43 10.74
CA VAL A 56 -16.98 9.86 9.41
C VAL A 56 -16.28 10.67 8.32
N GLY A 57 -15.66 9.98 7.37
CA GLY A 57 -14.89 10.55 6.27
C GLY A 57 -13.39 10.71 6.57
N GLU A 58 -12.96 10.48 7.81
CA GLU A 58 -11.54 10.49 8.17
C GLU A 58 -10.80 9.31 7.53
N THR A 59 -9.54 9.55 7.16
CA THR A 59 -8.65 8.50 6.67
C THR A 59 -8.01 7.82 7.85
N VAL A 60 -8.10 6.49 7.90
CA VAL A 60 -7.62 5.67 9.01
C VAL A 60 -6.81 4.49 8.48
N LEU A 61 -5.92 3.96 9.32
CA LEU A 61 -5.26 2.68 9.10
C LEU A 61 -5.95 1.62 9.95
N LEU A 62 -6.63 0.67 9.32
CA LEU A 62 -7.34 -0.39 10.02
C LEU A 62 -6.53 -1.66 10.01
N ARG A 63 -6.27 -2.22 11.19
CA ARG A 63 -5.58 -3.50 11.35
C ARG A 63 -6.56 -4.58 11.78
N GLY A 64 -6.62 -5.67 11.02
CA GLY A 64 -7.48 -6.81 11.32
C GLY A 64 -7.07 -8.06 10.54
N ALA A 65 -7.72 -9.18 10.85
CA ALA A 65 -7.54 -10.42 10.11
C ALA A 65 -8.55 -10.50 8.95
N ILE A 66 -8.15 -10.99 7.79
CA ILE A 66 -9.07 -11.19 6.65
C ILE A 66 -10.08 -12.28 7.01
N ALA A 67 -11.37 -11.94 7.02
CA ALA A 67 -12.44 -12.87 7.34
C ALA A 67 -12.74 -13.83 6.18
N PRO A 68 -13.19 -15.07 6.45
CA PRO A 68 -13.67 -15.96 5.41
C PRO A 68 -14.92 -15.36 4.74
N SER A 69 -14.87 -15.16 3.43
CA SER A 69 -16.03 -14.71 2.66
C SER A 69 -17.10 -15.80 2.62
N ALA A 70 -18.36 -15.45 2.87
CA ALA A 70 -19.49 -16.38 2.75
C ALA A 70 -19.82 -16.79 1.29
N THR A 71 -19.16 -16.18 0.30
CA THR A 71 -19.56 -16.20 -1.12
C THR A 71 -18.56 -16.90 -2.05
N SER A 72 -17.47 -17.50 -1.55
CA SER A 72 -16.46 -18.17 -2.39
C SER A 72 -16.87 -19.60 -2.76
N THR A 73 -17.86 -19.73 -3.65
CA THR A 73 -18.22 -20.99 -4.33
C THR A 73 -17.78 -20.96 -5.80
N ASP A 74 -16.58 -20.47 -6.10
CA ASP A 74 -15.96 -20.70 -7.40
C ASP A 74 -14.63 -21.45 -7.20
N SER A 75 -14.80 -22.77 -7.20
CA SER A 75 -13.76 -23.78 -7.16
C SER A 75 -13.06 -23.85 -8.54
N ALA A 76 -12.02 -23.06 -8.74
CA ALA A 76 -11.09 -23.26 -9.88
C ALA A 76 -9.67 -22.78 -9.57
N SER A 77 -9.13 -23.09 -8.39
CA SER A 77 -7.68 -23.16 -8.13
C SER A 77 -7.44 -23.88 -6.82
N ALA A 78 -7.44 -25.22 -6.88
CA ALA A 78 -7.20 -26.10 -5.75
C ALA A 78 -5.73 -26.54 -5.76
N SER A 79 -4.83 -25.76 -5.13
CA SER A 79 -3.55 -26.21 -4.57
C SER A 79 -2.84 -24.98 -3.96
N ALA A 80 -2.72 -24.94 -2.62
CA ALA A 80 -2.53 -23.73 -1.78
C ALA A 80 -3.82 -22.89 -1.69
N GLY A 81 -4.20 -22.42 -0.49
CA GLY A 81 -5.46 -21.68 -0.32
C GLY A 81 -5.54 -20.50 -1.30
N PRO A 82 -6.69 -20.23 -1.94
CA PRO A 82 -6.76 -19.20 -2.97
C PRO A 82 -6.44 -17.85 -2.33
N LEU A 83 -5.43 -17.15 -2.88
CA LEU A 83 -5.17 -15.76 -2.53
C LEU A 83 -6.45 -14.96 -2.77
N LEU A 84 -6.91 -14.24 -1.75
CA LEU A 84 -8.11 -13.41 -1.84
C LEU A 84 -7.80 -12.06 -2.48
N ILE A 85 -6.65 -11.52 -2.09
CA ILE A 85 -6.11 -10.24 -2.55
C ILE A 85 -4.75 -10.57 -3.15
N TYR A 86 -4.52 -10.22 -4.40
CA TYR A 86 -3.25 -10.55 -5.05
C TYR A 86 -2.87 -9.59 -6.17
N GLN A 87 -1.57 -9.50 -6.41
CA GLN A 87 -0.99 -8.90 -7.59
C GLN A 87 -0.37 -10.00 -8.45
N GLU A 88 -0.67 -9.98 -9.73
CA GLU A 88 0.00 -10.82 -10.71
C GLU A 88 1.34 -10.20 -11.12
N ARG A 89 2.37 -11.02 -11.33
CA ARG A 89 3.72 -10.61 -11.71
C ARG A 89 4.31 -11.59 -12.72
N PRO A 90 5.23 -11.14 -13.60
CA PRO A 90 6.05 -12.07 -14.37
C PRO A 90 6.92 -12.85 -13.39
N ARG A 91 7.07 -14.15 -13.62
CA ARG A 91 7.99 -14.96 -12.81
C ARG A 91 9.42 -14.45 -12.97
N ASP A 92 10.21 -14.55 -11.91
CA ASP A 92 11.62 -14.15 -11.95
C ASP A 92 12.39 -14.74 -13.15
N GLY A 93 13.09 -13.87 -13.86
CA GLY A 93 13.89 -14.22 -15.05
C GLY A 93 13.08 -14.36 -16.34
N ARG A 94 11.77 -14.11 -16.33
CA ARG A 94 10.91 -14.17 -17.52
C ARG A 94 10.71 -12.78 -18.14
N GLU A 95 10.94 -12.68 -19.45
CA GLU A 95 10.72 -11.43 -20.19
C GLU A 95 9.24 -11.06 -20.28
N VAL A 96 8.93 -9.79 -20.01
CA VAL A 96 7.58 -9.23 -20.18
C VAL A 96 7.29 -9.04 -21.66
N ARG A 97 6.14 -9.55 -22.13
CA ARG A 97 5.75 -9.41 -23.53
C ARG A 97 5.18 -8.00 -23.78
N TYR A 98 5.24 -7.57 -25.03
CA TYR A 98 4.66 -6.29 -25.43
C TYR A 98 3.14 -6.27 -25.13
N LEU A 99 2.68 -5.23 -24.43
CA LEU A 99 1.30 -5.02 -23.96
C LEU A 99 0.77 -6.06 -22.97
N GLU A 100 1.67 -6.80 -22.32
CA GLU A 100 1.24 -7.70 -21.26
C GLU A 100 0.88 -6.92 -20.00
N GLU A 101 -0.30 -7.22 -19.47
CA GLU A 101 -0.84 -6.61 -18.26
C GLU A 101 -0.71 -7.55 -17.06
N PHE A 102 -0.49 -6.93 -15.91
CA PHE A 102 -0.30 -7.59 -14.62
C PHE A 102 -1.35 -7.04 -13.64
N PRO A 103 -2.58 -7.59 -13.67
CA PRO A 103 -3.68 -7.09 -12.88
C PRO A 103 -3.40 -7.18 -11.38
N LEU A 104 -3.92 -6.18 -10.69
CA LEU A 104 -4.15 -6.23 -9.26
C LEU A 104 -5.59 -6.63 -9.01
N VAL A 105 -5.79 -7.64 -8.17
CA VAL A 105 -7.11 -8.12 -7.75
C VAL A 105 -7.29 -7.81 -6.27
N LEU A 106 -8.16 -6.82 -6.01
CA LEU A 106 -8.57 -6.39 -4.68
C LEU A 106 -10.11 -6.34 -4.66
N PRO A 107 -10.80 -7.47 -4.46
CA PRO A 107 -12.25 -7.49 -4.34
C PRO A 107 -12.68 -6.90 -2.99
N PRO A 108 -13.97 -6.54 -2.81
CA PRO A 108 -14.50 -6.27 -1.48
C PRO A 108 -14.28 -7.47 -0.54
N PHE A 109 -13.91 -7.18 0.71
CA PHE A 109 -13.66 -8.19 1.72
C PHE A 109 -14.02 -7.66 3.11
N THR A 110 -14.01 -8.53 4.11
CA THR A 110 -14.31 -8.16 5.49
C THR A 110 -13.06 -8.37 6.34
N LEU A 111 -12.78 -7.40 7.21
CA LEU A 111 -11.78 -7.53 8.27
C LEU A 111 -12.45 -7.89 9.59
N HIS A 112 -11.92 -8.92 10.23
CA HIS A 112 -12.22 -9.27 11.60
C HIS A 112 -11.29 -8.50 12.54
N LEU A 113 -11.87 -7.67 13.40
CA LEU A 113 -11.18 -6.93 14.44
C LEU A 113 -11.46 -7.58 15.80
N SER A 114 -10.86 -7.03 16.87
CA SER A 114 -10.98 -7.58 18.22
C SER A 114 -12.40 -7.61 18.79
N ASP A 115 -13.28 -6.74 18.33
CA ASP A 115 -14.63 -6.48 18.88
C ASP A 115 -15.73 -6.46 17.81
N GLY A 116 -15.42 -6.78 16.56
CA GLY A 116 -16.40 -6.83 15.48
C GLY A 116 -15.78 -6.91 14.10
N ASP A 117 -16.63 -6.85 13.08
CA ASP A 117 -16.24 -6.93 11.68
C ASP A 117 -16.37 -5.58 10.99
N VAL A 118 -15.49 -5.29 10.03
CA VAL A 118 -15.54 -4.08 9.20
C VAL A 118 -15.48 -4.46 7.73
N ASN A 119 -16.42 -3.92 6.94
CA ASN A 119 -16.46 -4.15 5.51
C ASN A 119 -15.47 -3.24 4.78
N ILE A 120 -14.70 -3.80 3.87
CA ILE A 120 -13.69 -3.09 3.08
C ILE A 120 -14.19 -3.00 1.64
N GLN A 121 -14.38 -1.77 1.17
CA GLN A 121 -14.80 -1.45 -0.18
C GLN A 121 -13.65 -0.74 -0.93
N PRO A 122 -12.96 -1.46 -1.82
CA PRO A 122 -11.90 -0.90 -2.66
C PRO A 122 -12.39 0.23 -3.57
N SER A 123 -11.51 1.19 -3.86
CA SER A 123 -11.79 2.24 -4.84
C SER A 123 -11.91 1.65 -6.24
N ALA A 124 -12.90 2.12 -7.02
CA ALA A 124 -13.07 1.72 -8.43
C ALA A 124 -11.92 2.17 -9.33
N GLU A 125 -11.13 3.16 -8.90
CA GLU A 125 -9.95 3.63 -9.64
C GLU A 125 -8.75 2.66 -9.50
N ASN A 126 -8.88 1.58 -8.71
CA ASN A 126 -7.92 0.46 -8.61
C ASN A 126 -6.45 0.86 -8.40
N ALA A 127 -6.20 2.02 -7.78
CA ALA A 127 -4.87 2.42 -7.34
C ALA A 127 -4.59 1.77 -5.98
N ALA A 128 -4.28 0.47 -5.93
CA ALA A 128 -3.88 -0.16 -4.68
C ALA A 128 -2.49 -0.81 -4.78
N ALA A 129 -1.50 -0.13 -4.21
CA ALA A 129 -0.19 -0.72 -4.02
C ALA A 129 -0.30 -1.73 -2.87
N ILE A 130 -0.36 -3.04 -3.18
CA ILE A 130 0.05 -4.04 -2.19
C ILE A 130 1.52 -3.76 -1.93
N SER A 131 1.84 -3.34 -0.71
CA SER A 131 3.22 -2.96 -0.39
C SER A 131 4.03 -4.18 0.02
N HIS A 132 3.49 -5.01 0.93
CA HIS A 132 4.23 -6.13 1.55
C HIS A 132 3.36 -7.38 1.57
N GLU A 133 3.62 -8.31 0.65
CA GLU A 133 2.90 -9.56 0.52
C GLU A 133 3.35 -10.60 1.53
N LEU A 134 2.43 -11.51 1.92
CA LEU A 134 2.73 -12.60 2.85
C LEU A 134 2.88 -13.94 2.13
N HIS A 135 2.20 -14.10 0.99
CA HIS A 135 2.17 -15.37 0.25
C HIS A 135 2.54 -15.15 -1.20
N SER A 136 3.21 -16.14 -1.78
CA SER A 136 3.47 -16.24 -3.22
C SER A 136 3.01 -17.61 -3.72
N THR A 137 2.41 -17.64 -4.91
CA THR A 137 2.06 -18.85 -5.64
C THR A 137 2.47 -18.68 -7.09
N ALA A 138 3.10 -19.68 -7.69
CA ALA A 138 3.51 -19.63 -9.09
C ALA A 138 2.65 -20.58 -9.93
N ILE A 139 2.16 -20.10 -11.08
CA ILE A 139 1.42 -20.89 -12.07
C ILE A 139 2.03 -20.56 -13.43
N ASP A 140 2.57 -21.57 -14.11
CA ASP A 140 3.24 -21.45 -15.40
C ASP A 140 4.38 -20.39 -15.41
N ASP A 141 4.25 -19.35 -16.23
CA ASP A 141 5.19 -18.24 -16.38
C ASP A 141 4.86 -17.02 -15.51
N ARG A 142 3.94 -17.20 -14.56
CA ARG A 142 3.39 -16.13 -13.72
C ARG A 142 3.55 -16.43 -12.23
N GLU A 143 3.65 -15.35 -11.48
CA GLU A 143 3.71 -15.36 -10.02
C GLU A 143 2.60 -14.49 -9.45
N PHE A 144 1.94 -14.97 -8.41
CA PHE A 144 0.84 -14.31 -7.73
C PHE A 144 1.27 -14.05 -6.31
N THR A 145 1.39 -12.78 -5.92
CA THR A 145 1.79 -12.37 -4.57
C THR A 145 0.62 -11.68 -3.88
N GLY A 146 0.37 -12.00 -2.61
CA GLY A 146 -0.79 -11.43 -1.94
C GLY A 146 -1.09 -11.96 -0.53
N PHE A 147 -2.39 -12.00 -0.22
CA PHE A 147 -2.95 -12.32 1.09
C PHE A 147 -4.05 -13.38 1.00
N GLN A 148 -4.17 -14.18 2.06
CA GLN A 148 -5.15 -15.23 2.24
C GLN A 148 -6.11 -14.88 3.38
N VAL A 149 -7.21 -15.63 3.46
CA VAL A 149 -8.10 -15.59 4.63
C VAL A 149 -7.32 -15.93 5.90
N GLY A 150 -7.53 -15.14 6.96
CA GLY A 150 -6.83 -15.28 8.24
C GLY A 150 -5.55 -14.45 8.36
N ASP A 151 -5.01 -13.93 7.25
CA ASP A 151 -3.86 -13.03 7.31
C ASP A 151 -4.23 -11.74 8.04
N VAL A 152 -3.32 -11.28 8.90
CA VAL A 152 -3.44 -9.97 9.54
C VAL A 152 -2.85 -8.92 8.62
N VAL A 153 -3.68 -7.95 8.23
CA VAL A 153 -3.29 -6.88 7.32
C VAL A 153 -3.65 -5.52 7.92
N THR A 154 -2.91 -4.50 7.48
CA THR A 154 -3.24 -3.09 7.68
C THR A 154 -3.78 -2.53 6.37
N VAL A 155 -4.95 -1.88 6.46
CA VAL A 155 -5.70 -1.34 5.32
C VAL A 155 -5.88 0.15 5.50
N GLN A 156 -5.53 0.93 4.49
CA GLN A 156 -5.75 2.37 4.47
C GLN A 156 -7.03 2.70 3.70
N GLY A 157 -7.93 3.48 4.29
CA GLY A 157 -9.13 3.95 3.60
C GLY A 157 -9.87 5.03 4.38
N LYS A 158 -10.96 5.53 3.80
CA LYS A 158 -11.87 6.46 4.45
C LYS A 158 -12.93 5.70 5.24
N TRP A 159 -13.02 6.01 6.52
CA TRP A 159 -14.04 5.49 7.42
C TRP A 159 -15.42 6.03 7.04
N GLN A 160 -16.41 5.14 6.91
CA GLN A 160 -17.82 5.48 6.70
C GLN A 160 -18.77 4.50 7.39
N LEU A 161 -20.03 4.90 7.54
CA LEU A 161 -21.13 4.01 7.89
C LEU A 161 -21.95 3.71 6.64
N ALA A 162 -22.27 2.45 6.39
CA ALA A 162 -23.07 2.05 5.23
C ALA A 162 -24.54 2.48 5.39
N ASP A 163 -25.06 3.28 4.46
CA ASP A 163 -26.48 3.60 4.23
C ASP A 163 -27.41 3.53 5.46
N GLY A 164 -27.21 4.44 6.42
CA GLY A 164 -28.10 4.62 7.57
C GLY A 164 -28.17 3.44 8.55
N GLN A 165 -27.42 2.37 8.32
CA GLN A 165 -27.23 1.26 9.25
C GLN A 165 -25.86 1.41 9.90
N ALA A 166 -25.76 1.09 11.18
CA ALA A 166 -24.53 1.18 11.97
C ALA A 166 -23.46 0.14 11.58
N ILE A 167 -23.38 -0.24 10.30
CA ILE A 167 -22.41 -1.18 9.78
C ILE A 167 -21.12 -0.40 9.46
N PRO A 168 -20.02 -0.70 10.15
CA PRO A 168 -18.76 -0.04 9.91
C PRO A 168 -18.18 -0.46 8.55
N GLN A 169 -17.75 0.52 7.75
CA GLN A 169 -17.09 0.27 6.47
C GLN A 169 -15.89 1.19 6.24
N LEU A 170 -14.87 0.69 5.53
CA LEU A 170 -13.85 1.53 4.90
C LEU A 170 -14.12 1.57 3.40
N VAL A 171 -14.17 2.77 2.84
CA VAL A 171 -14.29 3.02 1.41
C VAL A 171 -13.03 3.69 0.89
N GLU A 172 -12.91 3.80 -0.44
CA GLU A 172 -11.77 4.42 -1.11
C GLU A 172 -10.44 3.82 -0.62
N VAL A 173 -10.41 2.51 -0.43
CA VAL A 173 -9.23 1.82 0.08
C VAL A 173 -8.13 1.86 -0.97
N THR A 174 -6.97 2.40 -0.58
CA THR A 174 -5.83 2.70 -1.48
C THR A 174 -4.63 1.78 -1.25
N GLY A 175 -4.65 0.90 -0.24
CA GLY A 175 -3.52 0.01 0.03
C GLY A 175 -3.81 -1.03 1.11
N VAL A 176 -3.11 -2.17 0.98
CA VAL A 176 -3.11 -3.28 1.94
C VAL A 176 -1.66 -3.71 2.18
N SER A 177 -1.28 -3.89 3.45
CA SER A 177 0.07 -4.31 3.84
C SER A 177 0.03 -5.39 4.93
N GLY A 178 0.91 -6.39 4.84
CA GLY A 178 1.05 -7.46 5.83
C GLY A 178 1.98 -7.15 7.01
N THR A 179 2.69 -6.03 7.01
CA THR A 179 3.63 -5.69 8.10
C THR A 179 3.04 -4.77 9.14
N ASP A 180 3.55 -4.90 10.36
CA ASP A 180 3.43 -3.91 11.41
C ASP A 180 4.25 -2.66 11.03
N GLU A 181 3.60 -1.51 10.84
CA GLU A 181 4.30 -0.21 10.83
C GLU A 181 5.07 0.05 12.13
N ALA A 182 4.78 -0.68 13.22
CA ALA A 182 5.56 -0.63 14.46
C ALA A 182 6.99 -1.21 14.35
N ALA A 183 7.36 -1.78 13.19
CA ALA A 183 8.67 -2.39 12.95
C ALA A 183 9.56 -1.61 11.96
N LEU A 184 9.15 -0.42 11.50
CA LEU A 184 9.93 0.46 10.63
C LEU A 184 10.44 1.71 11.36
#